data_AF-A0A1W9XCL0-F1
#
_entry.id   AF-A0A1W9XCL0-F1
#
_cell.length_a   1.000
_cell.length_b   1.000
_cell.length_c   1.000
_cell.angle_alpha   90.00
_cell.angle_beta   90.00
_cell.angle_gamma   90.00
#
_symmetry.space_group_name_H-M   'P 1'
#
loop_
_entity.id
_entity.type
_entity.pdbx_description
1 polymer ?
#
loop_
_entity_poly.entity_id
_entity_poly.type
_entity_poly.pdbx_seq_one_letter_code
_entity_poly.pdbx_strand_id
1 'polypeptide(L)'
;MAEKESDAVLKSQFHELGNGRYIQLTVSDTGHGIEPDIREHIFDPYFTTKEVGRGTGMGLAVVQGLVKKYEGAISIDSEKGQGTTVTILFPKVSEFEE
;
A
#
# COMPACT_ATOMS: atom_id res chain seq x y z
N MET A 1 8.66 -9.07 20.71
CA MET A 1 7.57 -8.12 21.06
C MET A 1 7.10 -7.34 19.84
N ALA A 2 8.00 -6.81 19.00
CA ALA A 2 7.68 -6.10 17.76
C ALA A 2 6.82 -6.87 16.72
N GLU A 3 6.99 -8.19 16.58
CA GLU A 3 6.20 -8.99 15.62
C GLU A 3 4.69 -9.04 15.95
N LYS A 4 4.33 -9.05 17.25
CA LYS A 4 2.92 -9.10 17.67
C LYS A 4 2.18 -7.77 17.47
N GLU A 5 2.89 -6.64 17.56
CA GLU A 5 2.32 -5.32 17.27
C GLU A 5 2.12 -5.11 15.76
N SER A 6 3.07 -5.55 14.95
CA SER A 6 2.96 -5.53 13.48
C SER A 6 1.72 -6.30 13.00
N ASP A 7 1.51 -7.52 13.49
CA ASP A 7 0.35 -8.34 13.10
C ASP A 7 -1.00 -7.72 13.49
N ALA A 8 -1.07 -7.04 14.64
CA ALA A 8 -2.29 -6.39 15.10
C ALA A 8 -2.63 -5.13 14.28
N VAL A 9 -1.62 -4.32 13.95
CA VAL A 9 -1.76 -3.13 13.10
C VAL A 9 -2.17 -3.53 11.68
N LEU A 10 -1.56 -4.57 11.11
CA LEU A 10 -1.93 -5.11 9.80
C LEU A 10 -3.38 -5.58 9.77
N LYS A 11 -3.83 -6.35 10.78
CA LYS A 11 -5.22 -6.77 10.86
C LYS A 11 -6.20 -5.60 10.93
N SER A 12 -5.84 -4.52 11.62
CA SER A 12 -6.69 -3.32 11.73
C SER A 12 -6.76 -2.51 10.44
N GLN A 13 -5.69 -2.51 9.63
CA GLN A 13 -5.64 -1.82 8.35
C GLN A 13 -6.29 -2.62 7.22
N PHE A 14 -6.43 -3.94 7.40
CA PHE A 14 -6.87 -4.88 6.37
C PHE A 14 -8.07 -5.74 6.81
N HIS A 15 -9.14 -5.06 7.27
CA HIS A 15 -10.36 -5.73 7.76
C HIS A 15 -11.08 -6.62 6.74
N GLU A 16 -10.86 -6.40 5.43
CA GLU A 16 -11.51 -7.16 4.36
C GLU A 16 -10.76 -8.44 3.96
N LEU A 17 -9.59 -8.71 4.56
CA LEU A 17 -8.84 -9.92 4.25
C LEU A 17 -9.46 -11.16 4.90
N GLY A 18 -9.68 -12.19 4.08
CA GLY A 18 -10.14 -13.49 4.53
C GLY A 18 -9.10 -14.23 5.39
N ASN A 19 -9.53 -15.35 5.96
CA ASN A 19 -8.61 -16.25 6.66
C ASN A 19 -7.64 -16.88 5.65
N GLY A 20 -6.34 -16.73 5.86
CA GLY A 20 -5.34 -17.26 4.96
C GLY A 20 -3.92 -16.87 5.36
N ARG A 21 -2.93 -17.42 4.63
CA ARG A 21 -1.55 -16.95 4.71
C ARG A 21 -1.35 -15.88 3.65
N TYR A 22 -0.69 -14.79 4.03
CA TYR A 22 -0.38 -13.69 3.14
C TYR A 22 1.13 -13.46 3.11
N ILE A 23 1.63 -12.95 1.98
CA ILE A 23 2.98 -12.40 1.87
C ILE A 23 2.86 -10.88 1.98
N GLN A 24 3.69 -10.30 2.84
CA GLN A 24 3.81 -8.86 3.00
C GLN A 24 4.99 -8.31 2.20
N LEU A 25 4.73 -7.27 1.42
CA LEU A 25 5.71 -6.43 0.78
C LEU A 25 5.60 -5.02 1.35
N THR A 26 6.69 -4.51 1.92
CA THR A 26 6.73 -3.16 2.46
C THR A 26 7.80 -2.35 1.72
N VAL A 27 7.43 -1.15 1.29
CA VAL A 27 8.33 -0.18 0.67
C VAL A 27 8.28 1.10 1.51
N SER A 28 9.43 1.48 2.06
CA SER A 28 9.55 2.69 2.89
C SER A 28 10.55 3.65 2.29
N ASP A 29 10.22 4.94 2.33
CA ASP A 29 11.11 6.05 2.00
C ASP A 29 11.17 7.05 3.15
N THR A 30 12.21 7.90 3.12
CA THR A 30 12.46 8.97 4.09
C THR A 30 12.21 10.35 3.48
N GLY A 31 11.34 10.43 2.47
CA GLY A 31 10.97 11.66 1.80
C GLY A 31 10.11 12.58 2.66
N HIS A 32 9.47 13.56 2.04
CA HIS A 32 8.65 14.56 2.73
C HIS A 32 7.27 14.04 3.16
N GLY A 33 6.92 12.79 2.87
CA GLY A 33 5.61 12.22 3.17
C GLY A 33 4.45 12.87 2.40
N ILE A 34 3.23 12.52 2.80
CA ILE A 34 1.96 12.89 2.17
C ILE A 34 1.12 13.68 3.18
N GLU A 35 0.56 14.80 2.73
CA GLU A 35 -0.37 15.60 3.53
C GLU A 35 -1.67 14.85 3.80
N PRO A 36 -2.27 14.95 5.00
CA PRO A 36 -3.53 14.29 5.31
C PRO A 36 -4.64 14.63 4.31
N ASP A 37 -4.71 15.89 3.87
CA ASP A 37 -5.77 16.42 3.00
C ASP A 37 -5.80 15.80 1.60
N ILE A 38 -4.70 15.19 1.14
CA ILE A 38 -4.62 14.58 -0.18
C ILE A 38 -4.59 13.06 -0.13
N ARG A 39 -4.56 12.47 1.06
CA ARG A 39 -4.34 11.03 1.28
C ARG A 39 -5.42 10.17 0.61
N GLU A 40 -6.67 10.64 0.60
CA GLU A 40 -7.79 9.93 -0.03
C GLU A 40 -7.69 9.92 -1.56
N HIS A 41 -7.01 10.92 -2.14
CA HIS A 41 -6.89 11.12 -3.58
C HIS A 41 -5.66 10.48 -4.22
N ILE A 42 -4.70 9.99 -3.43
CA ILE A 42 -3.42 9.48 -3.97
C ILE A 42 -3.59 8.25 -4.89
N PHE A 43 -4.73 7.55 -4.79
CA PHE A 43 -5.06 6.42 -5.65
C PHE A 43 -5.92 6.80 -6.85
N ASP A 44 -6.38 8.05 -6.95
CA ASP A 44 -7.20 8.51 -8.05
C ASP A 44 -6.35 8.54 -9.34
N PRO A 45 -6.85 8.00 -10.46
CA PRO A 45 -6.16 8.10 -11.73
C PRO A 45 -5.84 9.55 -12.09
N TYR A 46 -4.62 9.79 -12.55
CA TYR A 46 -4.10 11.11 -12.94
C TYR A 46 -3.86 12.10 -11.79
N PHE A 47 -4.14 11.74 -10.54
CA PHE A 47 -3.81 12.60 -9.41
C PHE A 47 -2.28 12.70 -9.23
N THR A 48 -1.77 13.93 -9.14
CA THR A 48 -0.35 14.20 -8.92
C THR A 48 -0.15 15.58 -8.31
N THR A 49 0.79 15.69 -7.35
CA THR A 49 1.26 16.97 -6.81
C THR A 49 2.48 17.51 -7.56
N LYS A 50 3.03 16.71 -8.49
CA LYS A 50 4.15 17.12 -9.35
C LYS A 50 3.70 18.15 -10.38
N GLU A 51 4.62 19.00 -10.79
CA GLU A 51 4.41 19.96 -11.88
C GLU A 51 3.96 19.29 -13.19
N VAL A 52 3.29 20.08 -14.03
CA VAL A 52 2.82 19.64 -15.34
C VAL A 52 3.98 19.06 -16.15
N GLY A 53 3.78 17.85 -16.69
CA GLY A 53 4.79 17.14 -17.48
C GLY A 53 5.83 16.36 -16.67
N ARG A 54 5.82 16.41 -15.33
CA ARG A 54 6.75 15.66 -14.46
C ARG A 54 6.18 14.36 -13.89
N GLY A 55 4.90 14.07 -14.13
CA GLY A 55 4.24 12.85 -13.70
C GLY A 55 2.88 12.69 -14.35
N THR A 56 2.51 11.44 -14.65
CA THR A 56 1.19 11.11 -15.21
C THR A 56 0.12 10.89 -14.15
N GLY A 57 0.51 10.75 -12.87
CA GLY A 57 -0.41 10.41 -11.78
C GLY A 57 -0.97 8.97 -11.86
N MET A 58 -0.39 8.09 -12.67
CA MET A 58 -0.93 6.74 -12.89
C MET A 58 -0.38 5.67 -11.94
N GLY A 59 0.74 5.92 -11.27
CA GLY A 59 1.49 4.88 -10.53
C GLY A 59 0.66 4.17 -9.47
N LEU A 60 0.17 4.92 -8.48
CA LEU A 60 -0.60 4.35 -7.37
C LEU A 60 -1.96 3.79 -7.81
N ALA A 61 -2.62 4.43 -8.79
CA ALA A 61 -3.86 3.90 -9.37
C ALA A 61 -3.65 2.51 -10.01
N VAL A 62 -2.57 2.33 -10.78
CA VAL A 62 -2.20 1.05 -11.37
C VAL A 62 -1.86 0.02 -10.30
N VAL A 63 -1.07 0.40 -9.29
CA VAL A 63 -0.74 -0.50 -8.17
C VAL A 63 -2.00 -0.96 -7.44
N GLN A 64 -2.92 -0.04 -7.09
CA GLN A 64 -4.18 -0.40 -6.43
C GLN A 64 -4.99 -1.38 -7.29
N GLY A 65 -5.06 -1.15 -8.61
CA GLY A 65 -5.74 -2.05 -9.54
C GLY A 65 -5.10 -3.45 -9.60
N LEU A 66 -3.77 -3.53 -9.65
CA LEU A 66 -3.03 -4.80 -9.63
C LEU A 66 -3.24 -5.55 -8.31
N VAL A 67 -3.11 -4.85 -7.18
CA VAL A 67 -3.29 -5.43 -5.85
C VAL A 67 -4.71 -6.03 -5.72
N LYS A 68 -5.75 -5.27 -6.08
CA LYS A 68 -7.13 -5.76 -6.10
C LYS A 68 -7.32 -6.95 -7.05
N LYS A 69 -6.74 -6.90 -8.24
CA LYS A 69 -6.84 -7.97 -9.26
C LYS A 69 -6.30 -9.31 -8.75
N TYR A 70 -5.28 -9.29 -7.90
CA TYR A 70 -4.67 -10.48 -7.31
C TYR A 70 -5.15 -10.74 -5.87
N GLU A 71 -6.34 -10.26 -5.52
CA GLU A 71 -6.98 -10.48 -4.20
C GLU A 71 -6.10 -10.05 -3.02
N GLY A 72 -5.23 -9.07 -3.27
CA GLY A 72 -4.39 -8.45 -2.26
C GLY A 72 -5.03 -7.23 -1.63
N ALA A 73 -4.32 -6.66 -0.66
CA ALA A 73 -4.68 -5.40 -0.04
C ALA A 73 -3.47 -4.47 0.06
N ILE A 74 -3.70 -3.16 0.04
CA ILE A 74 -2.67 -2.12 0.10
C ILE A 74 -3.03 -1.08 1.16
N SER A 75 -2.07 -0.72 2.01
CA SER A 75 -2.16 0.38 2.97
C SER A 75 -1.00 1.33 2.80
N ILE A 76 -1.22 2.60 3.13
CA ILE A 76 -0.19 3.65 3.08
C ILE A 76 -0.18 4.38 4.41
N ASP A 77 0.93 4.20 5.13
CA ASP A 77 1.29 5.03 6.25
C ASP A 77 2.24 6.13 5.77
N SER A 78 1.98 7.35 6.18
CA SER A 78 2.73 8.54 5.76
C SER A 78 2.34 9.71 6.63
N GLU A 79 3.34 10.49 6.98
CA GLU A 79 3.18 11.74 7.69
C GLU A 79 4.10 12.78 7.08
N LYS A 80 3.62 14.02 6.99
CA LYS A 80 4.42 15.13 6.46
C LYS A 80 5.73 15.26 7.23
N GLY A 81 6.84 15.18 6.51
CA GLY A 81 8.20 15.28 7.05
C GLY A 81 8.77 13.99 7.64
N GLN A 82 8.01 12.88 7.65
CA GLN A 82 8.47 11.59 8.20
C GLN A 82 8.66 10.50 7.13
N GLY A 83 8.25 10.77 5.89
CA GLY A 83 8.33 9.82 4.78
C GLY A 83 7.04 9.04 4.57
N THR A 84 7.15 7.94 3.83
CA THR A 84 6.01 7.10 3.44
C THR A 84 6.40 5.63 3.56
N THR A 85 5.48 4.83 4.08
CA THR A 85 5.55 3.37 4.09
C THR A 85 4.30 2.81 3.41
N VAL A 86 4.51 2.16 2.28
CA VAL A 86 3.47 1.42 1.55
C VAL A 86 3.57 -0.05 1.92
N THR A 87 2.49 -0.63 2.40
CA THR A 87 2.40 -2.05 2.73
C THR A 87 1.39 -2.74 1.82
N ILE A 88 1.80 -3.83 1.20
CA ILE A 88 0.97 -4.64 0.30
C ILE A 88 0.94 -6.07 0.83
N LEU A 89 -0.25 -6.65 0.89
CA LEU A 89 -0.49 -8.06 1.22
C LEU A 89 -1.01 -8.79 0.00
N PHE A 90 -0.42 -9.94 -0.32
CA PHE A 90 -0.92 -10.87 -1.34
C PHE A 90 -1.21 -12.24 -0.75
N PRO A 91 -2.25 -12.96 -1.20
CA PRO A 91 -2.46 -14.34 -0.80
C PRO A 91 -1.23 -15.19 -1.12
N LYS A 92 -0.76 -15.95 -0.15
CA LYS A 92 0.33 -16.90 -0.35
C LYS A 92 -0.21 -18.09 -1.13
N VAL A 93 0.28 -18.30 -2.34
CA VAL A 93 0.04 -19.53 -3.10
C VAL A 93 0.65 -20.73 -2.35
N SER A 94 -0.08 -21.84 -2.26
CA SER A 94 0.51 -23.14 -1.91
C SER A 94 1.47 -23.56 -3.03
N GLU A 95 2.47 -24.38 -2.70
CA GLU A 95 3.47 -24.85 -3.66
C GLU A 95 2.81 -25.32 -4.96
N PHE A 96 3.40 -24.92 -6.09
CA PHE A 96 3.05 -25.47 -7.39
C PHE A 96 3.40 -26.96 -7.36
N GLU A 97 2.41 -27.83 -7.50
CA GLU A 97 2.68 -29.22 -7.85
C GLU A 97 3.19 -29.24 -9.30
N GLU A 98 4.41 -29.74 -9.52
CA GLU A 98 5.03 -29.95 -10.85
C GLU A 98 4.34 -31.06 -11.65
#